data_AF-A0A7M3YN33-F1
#
_entry.id   AF-A0A7M3YN33-F1
#
_cell.length_a   1.000
_cell.length_b   1.000
_cell.length_c   1.000
_cell.angle_alpha   90.00
_cell.angle_beta   90.00
_cell.angle_gamma   90.00
#
_symmetry.space_group_name_H-M   'P 1'
#
loop_
_entity.id
_entity.type
_entity.pdbx_description
1 polymer ?
#
loop_
_entity_poly.entity_id
_entity_poly.type
_entity_poly.pdbx_seq_one_letter_code
_entity_poly.pdbx_strand_id
1 'polypeptide(L)'
;MRKPTALLVALLLAVILSSQSVAHIGHFGEYAPAKMYDVRTFDVECALSNETCSSQGTAHFIEYFSADWCEPCALVSEELDSLNRTDTVIIQHHPSPADLHFYSESNIRLYETYGFWGVPDVVLNGEGLLVGPSQSNELESTLDNFTREWTGFLELNMTNGMLSWQADDGHVVHVWITKNRPHEYSLIDQPLVVTDHAFANVTNEIFN
;
A
#
# COMPACT_ATOMS: atom_id res chain seq x y z
N MET A 1 -52.04 3.06 32.33
CA MET A 1 -51.08 1.93 32.30
C MET A 1 -50.37 1.93 30.95
N ARG A 2 -49.25 2.66 30.84
CA ARG A 2 -48.44 2.75 29.61
C ARG A 2 -47.48 1.55 29.58
N LYS A 3 -47.44 0.85 28.45
CA LYS A 3 -46.85 -0.48 28.30
C LYS A 3 -45.31 -0.45 28.47
N PRO A 4 -44.73 -1.31 29.33
CA PRO A 4 -43.27 -1.40 29.53
C PRO A 4 -42.53 -1.99 28.31
N THR A 5 -43.25 -2.55 27.34
CA THR A 5 -42.67 -3.13 26.11
C THR A 5 -42.03 -2.11 25.17
N ALA A 6 -42.49 -0.86 25.15
CA ALA A 6 -41.91 0.16 24.29
C ALA A 6 -40.50 0.60 24.74
N LEU A 7 -40.25 0.57 26.06
CA LEU A 7 -38.94 0.95 26.62
C LEU A 7 -37.89 -0.13 26.35
N LEU A 8 -38.28 -1.42 26.43
CA LEU A 8 -37.42 -2.57 26.14
C LEU A 8 -37.00 -2.62 24.66
N VAL A 9 -37.91 -2.30 23.74
CA VAL A 9 -37.60 -2.27 22.30
C VAL A 9 -36.65 -1.11 21.97
N ALA A 10 -36.84 0.07 22.59
CA ALA A 10 -35.94 1.21 22.39
C ALA A 10 -34.53 0.95 22.96
N LEU A 11 -34.43 0.25 24.11
CA LEU A 11 -33.14 -0.12 24.70
C LEU A 11 -32.40 -1.17 23.86
N LEU A 12 -33.13 -2.15 23.29
CA LEU A 12 -32.55 -3.13 22.38
C LEU A 12 -32.05 -2.49 21.08
N LEU A 13 -32.78 -1.54 20.49
CA LEU A 13 -32.30 -0.82 19.29
C LEU A 13 -31.05 0.02 19.56
N ALA A 14 -30.94 0.65 20.73
CA ALA A 14 -29.77 1.46 21.07
C ALA A 14 -28.49 0.62 21.25
N VAL A 15 -28.61 -0.62 21.73
CA VAL A 15 -27.48 -1.56 21.86
C VAL A 15 -27.04 -2.14 20.51
N ILE A 16 -27.95 -2.26 19.55
CA ILE A 16 -27.62 -2.74 18.18
C ILE A 16 -26.94 -1.61 17.37
N LEU A 17 -27.22 -0.34 17.69
CA LEU A 17 -26.61 0.83 17.03
C LEU A 17 -25.29 1.29 17.68
N SER A 18 -24.88 0.70 18.81
CA SER A 18 -23.61 1.00 19.48
C SER A 18 -22.48 0.03 19.11
N SER A 19 -22.56 -0.63 17.96
CA SER A 19 -21.41 -1.29 17.37
C SER A 19 -20.40 -0.21 16.96
N GLN A 20 -19.52 0.13 17.90
CA GLN A 20 -18.26 0.77 17.60
C GLN A 20 -17.57 -0.12 16.56
N SER A 21 -17.38 0.42 15.37
CA SER A 21 -16.55 -0.16 14.32
C SER A 21 -15.13 -0.23 14.88
N VAL A 22 -14.79 -1.37 15.47
CA VAL A 22 -13.38 -1.74 15.66
C VAL A 22 -12.86 -2.08 14.27
N ALA A 23 -11.84 -1.36 13.81
CA ALA A 23 -11.11 -1.67 12.59
C ALA A 23 -10.85 -3.19 12.53
N HIS A 24 -11.49 -3.85 11.58
CA HIS A 24 -11.33 -5.29 11.39
C HIS A 24 -10.06 -5.45 10.56
N ILE A 25 -8.91 -5.65 11.22
CA ILE A 25 -7.71 -6.18 10.56
C ILE A 25 -8.14 -7.55 10.03
N GLY A 26 -8.31 -7.66 8.71
CA GLY A 26 -8.75 -8.89 8.06
C GLY A 26 -7.75 -10.01 8.33
N HIS A 27 -8.12 -10.95 9.19
CA HIS A 27 -7.39 -12.21 9.32
C HIS A 27 -7.88 -13.16 8.22
N PHE A 28 -7.18 -13.14 7.08
CA PHE A 28 -7.48 -14.03 5.95
C PHE A 28 -6.24 -14.89 5.60
N GLY A 29 -6.38 -16.20 5.83
CA GLY A 29 -5.51 -17.23 5.25
C GLY A 29 -4.19 -17.51 5.98
N GLU A 30 -3.74 -18.75 5.89
CA GLU A 30 -2.46 -19.29 6.40
C GLU A 30 -1.21 -18.72 5.67
N TYR A 31 -1.36 -17.59 4.98
CA TYR A 31 -0.28 -16.84 4.37
C TYR A 31 0.11 -15.74 5.34
N ALA A 32 1.34 -15.83 5.87
CA ALA A 32 1.87 -14.75 6.69
C ALA A 32 1.78 -13.44 5.89
N PRO A 33 1.36 -12.31 6.49
CA PRO A 33 1.41 -11.02 5.82
C PRO A 33 2.80 -10.83 5.21
N ALA A 34 2.88 -10.16 4.05
CA ALA A 34 4.14 -9.85 3.39
C ALA A 34 4.95 -8.86 4.24
N LYS A 35 5.53 -9.39 5.32
CA LYS A 35 6.23 -8.64 6.35
C LYS A 35 7.39 -7.90 5.70
N MET A 36 7.31 -6.57 5.71
CA MET A 36 8.36 -5.71 5.18
C MET A 36 9.40 -5.40 6.24
N TYR A 37 10.67 -5.46 5.89
CA TYR A 37 11.78 -5.22 6.82
C TYR A 37 12.45 -3.87 6.61
N ASP A 38 12.43 -3.32 5.40
CA ASP A 38 12.90 -1.97 5.06
C ASP A 38 12.24 -1.52 3.75
N VAL A 39 12.12 -0.21 3.55
CA VAL A 39 11.64 0.41 2.32
C VAL A 39 12.53 1.60 2.01
N ARG A 40 13.09 1.60 0.79
CA ARG A 40 13.99 2.63 0.32
C ARG A 40 13.57 3.07 -1.07
N THR A 41 13.59 4.37 -1.30
CA THR A 41 13.27 4.96 -2.61
C THR A 41 14.51 5.57 -3.23
N PHE A 42 14.54 5.56 -4.55
CA PHE A 42 15.54 6.26 -5.35
C PHE A 42 14.81 7.14 -6.35
N ASP A 43 15.40 8.30 -6.64
CA ASP A 43 14.96 9.10 -7.76
C ASP A 43 15.25 8.35 -9.07
N VAL A 44 14.24 8.24 -9.94
CA VAL A 44 14.35 7.45 -11.18
C VAL A 44 15.30 8.11 -12.18
N GLU A 45 15.39 9.44 -12.21
CA GLU A 45 16.31 10.14 -13.11
C GLU A 45 17.75 9.87 -12.68
N CYS A 46 18.02 9.88 -11.37
CA CYS A 46 19.30 9.47 -10.83
C CYS A 46 19.59 7.99 -11.12
N ALA A 47 18.63 7.09 -10.85
CA ALA A 47 18.81 5.66 -11.03
C ALA A 47 19.15 5.28 -12.49
N LEU A 48 18.69 6.05 -13.46
CA LEU A 48 18.99 5.85 -14.88
C LEU A 48 20.28 6.57 -15.35
N SER A 49 20.97 7.26 -14.44
CA SER A 49 22.20 7.99 -14.72
C SER A 49 23.46 7.18 -14.37
N ASN A 50 24.61 7.65 -14.85
CA ASN A 50 25.93 7.10 -14.49
C ASN A 50 26.51 7.74 -13.21
N GLU A 51 25.66 7.96 -12.21
CA GLU A 51 26.02 8.59 -10.94
C GLU A 51 25.74 7.66 -9.76
N THR A 52 26.14 8.10 -8.56
CA THR A 52 25.80 7.43 -7.30
C THR A 52 24.56 8.09 -6.70
N CYS A 53 23.51 7.31 -6.47
CA CYS A 53 22.24 7.82 -5.97
C CYS A 53 22.09 7.53 -4.48
N SER A 54 21.64 8.55 -3.74
CA SER A 54 21.27 8.38 -2.34
C SER A 54 19.86 7.81 -2.24
N SER A 55 19.69 6.76 -1.45
CA SER A 55 18.36 6.27 -1.10
C SER A 55 17.71 7.19 -0.07
N GLN A 56 16.38 7.28 -0.11
CA GLN A 56 15.58 7.92 0.93
C GLN A 56 14.83 6.84 1.71
N GLY A 57 14.84 6.96 3.04
CA GLY A 57 14.00 6.16 3.92
C GLY A 57 12.62 6.80 4.08
N THR A 58 11.65 6.01 4.53
CA THR A 58 10.29 6.45 4.86
C THR A 58 9.90 5.96 6.25
N ALA A 59 8.95 6.57 6.93
CA ALA A 59 8.36 5.99 8.15
C ALA A 59 7.19 5.06 7.81
N HIS A 60 6.43 5.42 6.78
CA HIS A 60 5.29 4.65 6.31
C HIS A 60 5.41 4.38 4.81
N PHE A 61 4.98 3.19 4.42
CA PHE A 61 4.88 2.79 3.03
C PHE A 61 3.47 2.30 2.77
N ILE A 62 2.84 2.85 1.75
CA ILE A 62 1.48 2.55 1.35
C ILE A 62 1.51 1.96 -0.05
N GLU A 63 0.99 0.74 -0.19
CA GLU A 63 0.58 0.19 -1.48
C GLU A 63 -0.93 0.43 -1.63
N TYR A 64 -1.32 1.26 -2.61
CA TYR A 64 -2.71 1.52 -2.93
C TYR A 64 -3.09 0.77 -4.21
N PHE A 65 -4.12 -0.08 -4.12
CA PHE A 65 -4.65 -0.85 -5.24
C PHE A 65 -5.94 -0.23 -5.74
N SER A 66 -5.98 0.14 -7.02
CA SER A 66 -7.05 0.90 -7.65
C SER A 66 -7.38 0.38 -9.05
N ALA A 67 -8.45 0.92 -9.64
CA ALA A 67 -8.68 0.79 -11.08
C ALA A 67 -9.45 2.02 -11.59
N ASP A 68 -9.27 2.39 -12.85
CA ASP A 68 -9.90 3.57 -13.44
C ASP A 68 -11.43 3.45 -13.53
N TRP A 69 -11.96 2.23 -13.66
CA TRP A 69 -13.40 1.96 -13.66
C TRP A 69 -14.00 1.90 -12.24
N CYS A 70 -13.17 1.93 -11.21
CA CYS A 70 -13.59 1.78 -9.82
C CYS A 70 -14.02 3.14 -9.25
N GLU A 71 -15.32 3.41 -9.28
CA GLU A 71 -15.89 4.64 -8.70
C GLU A 71 -15.48 4.89 -7.23
N PRO A 72 -15.52 3.90 -6.29
CA PRO A 72 -15.09 4.16 -4.90
C PRO A 72 -13.59 4.41 -4.74
N CYS A 73 -12.76 4.07 -5.74
CA CYS A 73 -11.32 4.32 -5.72
C CYS A 73 -11.01 5.83 -5.78
N ALA A 74 -11.86 6.63 -6.43
CA ALA A 74 -11.66 8.08 -6.50
C ALA A 74 -11.67 8.75 -5.11
N LEU A 75 -12.49 8.25 -4.18
CA LEU A 75 -12.54 8.77 -2.80
C LEU A 75 -11.26 8.47 -2.02
N VAL A 76 -10.73 7.26 -2.18
CA VAL A 76 -9.47 6.86 -1.54
C VAL A 76 -8.30 7.64 -2.13
N SER A 77 -8.29 7.86 -3.45
CA SER A 77 -7.29 8.71 -4.11
C SER A 77 -7.29 10.13 -3.58
N GLU A 78 -8.47 10.77 -3.43
CA GLU A 78 -8.57 12.12 -2.86
C GLU A 78 -8.04 12.18 -1.43
N GLU A 79 -8.32 11.16 -0.62
CA GLU A 79 -7.79 11.07 0.74
C GLU A 79 -6.26 10.93 0.75
N LEU A 80 -5.71 10.03 -0.06
CA LEU A 80 -4.26 9.85 -0.18
C LEU A 80 -3.56 11.11 -0.68
N ASP A 81 -4.13 11.82 -1.66
CA ASP A 81 -3.61 13.09 -2.18
C ASP A 81 -3.67 14.22 -1.14
N SER A 82 -4.60 14.13 -0.19
CA SER A 82 -4.72 15.09 0.91
C SER A 82 -3.73 14.87 2.05
N LEU A 83 -3.02 13.72 2.07
CA LEU A 83 -2.00 13.42 3.06
C LEU A 83 -0.79 14.35 2.86
N ASN A 84 -0.75 15.44 3.64
CA ASN A 84 0.37 16.36 3.63
C ASN A 84 1.51 15.86 4.52
N ARG A 85 2.16 14.75 4.11
CA ARG A 85 3.22 14.08 4.87
C ARG A 85 4.48 13.84 4.04
N THR A 86 5.64 14.06 4.65
CA THR A 86 6.96 13.81 4.02
C THR A 86 7.61 12.51 4.47
N ASP A 87 7.01 11.84 5.45
CA ASP A 87 7.49 10.60 6.07
C ASP A 87 6.75 9.36 5.53
N THR A 88 5.97 9.53 4.47
CA THR A 88 5.14 8.49 3.86
C THR A 88 5.44 8.38 2.38
N VAL A 89 5.61 7.16 1.89
CA VAL A 89 5.75 6.84 0.47
C VAL A 89 4.53 6.06 0.04
N ILE A 90 3.93 6.45 -1.09
CA ILE A 90 2.73 5.83 -1.65
C ILE A 90 3.06 5.37 -3.06
N ILE A 91 2.77 4.10 -3.37
CA ILE A 91 2.79 3.59 -4.75
C ILE A 91 1.42 3.07 -5.14
N GLN A 92 1.08 3.20 -6.43
CA GLN A 92 -0.22 2.79 -6.94
C GLN A 92 -0.11 1.53 -7.80
N HIS A 93 -1.00 0.58 -7.57
CA HIS A 93 -1.11 -0.67 -8.27
C HIS A 93 -2.43 -0.70 -9.05
N HIS A 94 -2.36 -1.00 -10.34
CA HIS A 94 -3.53 -1.23 -11.20
C HIS A 94 -3.64 -2.73 -11.54
N PRO A 95 -4.29 -3.54 -10.69
CA PRO A 95 -4.36 -5.00 -10.82
C PRO A 95 -5.48 -5.46 -11.77
N SER A 96 -6.30 -4.58 -12.33
CA SER A 96 -7.45 -4.98 -13.15
C SER A 96 -7.08 -5.09 -14.64
N PRO A 97 -7.29 -6.24 -15.32
CA PRO A 97 -7.10 -6.36 -16.77
C PRO A 97 -8.01 -5.46 -17.62
N ALA A 98 -9.08 -4.93 -17.04
CA ALA A 98 -9.98 -3.97 -17.67
C ALA A 98 -9.49 -2.50 -17.58
N ASP A 99 -8.32 -2.28 -16.98
CA ASP A 99 -7.71 -0.96 -16.80
C ASP A 99 -6.66 -0.69 -17.88
N LEU A 100 -6.61 0.54 -18.41
CA LEU A 100 -5.61 0.96 -19.38
C LEU A 100 -4.16 0.72 -18.91
N HIS A 101 -3.89 0.91 -17.62
CA HIS A 101 -2.57 0.77 -17.01
C HIS A 101 -2.41 -0.53 -16.22
N PHE A 102 -3.18 -1.56 -16.59
CA PHE A 102 -3.07 -2.89 -16.01
C PHE A 102 -1.61 -3.39 -15.94
N TYR A 103 -1.22 -3.87 -14.77
CA TYR A 103 0.04 -4.57 -14.56
C TYR A 103 -0.17 -5.91 -13.87
N SER A 104 0.33 -6.99 -14.48
CA SER A 104 0.09 -8.36 -13.99
C SER A 104 0.71 -8.62 -12.62
N GLU A 105 1.88 -8.07 -12.33
CA GLU A 105 2.50 -8.24 -11.01
C GLU A 105 1.71 -7.51 -9.93
N SER A 106 1.08 -6.37 -10.25
CA SER A 106 0.12 -5.71 -9.35
C SER A 106 -1.08 -6.61 -9.04
N ASN A 107 -1.57 -7.38 -10.02
CA ASN A 107 -2.64 -8.36 -9.83
C ASN A 107 -2.20 -9.51 -8.91
N ILE A 108 -1.03 -10.10 -9.15
CA ILE A 108 -0.47 -11.15 -8.29
C ILE A 108 -0.26 -10.61 -6.87
N ARG A 109 0.27 -9.38 -6.73
CA ARG A 109 0.44 -8.71 -5.44
C ARG A 109 -0.89 -8.56 -4.70
N LEU A 110 -1.95 -8.14 -5.37
CA LEU A 110 -3.28 -8.02 -4.77
C LEU A 110 -3.84 -9.38 -4.32
N TYR A 111 -3.95 -10.33 -5.25
CA TYR A 111 -4.70 -11.58 -5.04
C TYR A 111 -3.90 -12.67 -4.34
N GLU A 112 -2.63 -12.86 -4.70
CA GLU A 112 -1.82 -13.96 -4.19
C GLU A 112 -1.00 -13.56 -2.97
N THR A 113 -0.46 -12.34 -2.95
CA THR A 113 0.33 -11.89 -1.80
C THR A 113 -0.55 -11.42 -0.65
N TYR A 114 -1.55 -10.57 -0.94
CA TYR A 114 -2.42 -10.00 0.10
C TYR A 114 -3.76 -10.71 0.27
N GLY A 115 -4.16 -11.59 -0.66
CA GLY A 115 -5.40 -12.35 -0.54
C GLY A 115 -6.67 -11.50 -0.68
N PHE A 116 -6.56 -10.32 -1.28
CA PHE A 116 -7.71 -9.45 -1.53
C PHE A 116 -8.50 -9.91 -2.74
N TRP A 117 -9.76 -9.50 -2.82
CA TRP A 117 -10.69 -9.94 -3.87
C TRP A 117 -11.11 -8.83 -4.83
N GLY A 118 -10.64 -7.59 -4.61
CA GLY A 118 -11.10 -6.42 -5.36
C GLY A 118 -10.27 -5.18 -5.08
N VAL A 119 -10.83 -4.01 -5.43
CA VAL A 119 -10.27 -2.67 -5.19
C VAL A 119 -11.44 -1.73 -4.81
N PRO A 120 -11.21 -0.63 -4.06
CA PRO A 120 -9.92 -0.15 -3.56
C PRO A 120 -9.46 -0.90 -2.31
N ASP A 121 -8.15 -1.13 -2.23
CA ASP A 121 -7.48 -1.67 -1.03
C ASP A 121 -6.20 -0.88 -0.75
N VAL A 122 -5.93 -0.63 0.53
CA VAL A 122 -4.75 0.11 1.00
C VAL A 122 -3.98 -0.77 1.98
N VAL A 123 -2.70 -0.99 1.68
CA VAL A 123 -1.79 -1.75 2.55
C VAL A 123 -0.74 -0.83 3.14
N LEU A 124 -0.69 -0.76 4.46
CA LEU A 124 0.29 -0.03 5.25
C LEU A 124 1.41 -0.97 5.71
N ASN A 125 2.64 -0.69 5.30
CA ASN A 125 3.88 -1.37 5.73
C ASN A 125 3.84 -2.92 5.55
N GLY A 126 3.06 -3.40 4.58
CA GLY A 126 2.88 -4.83 4.28
C GLY A 126 2.06 -5.64 5.30
N GLU A 127 1.45 -4.98 6.29
CA GLU A 127 0.75 -5.64 7.40
C GLU A 127 -0.60 -5.00 7.73
N GLY A 128 -0.71 -3.67 7.74
CA GLY A 128 -1.94 -2.96 8.03
C GLY A 128 -2.85 -2.95 6.80
N LEU A 129 -3.98 -3.66 6.86
CA LEU A 129 -4.93 -3.74 5.74
C LEU A 129 -6.12 -2.82 6.05
N LEU A 130 -6.27 -1.75 5.27
CA LEU A 130 -7.47 -0.92 5.25
C LEU A 130 -8.26 -1.27 3.98
N VAL A 131 -9.35 -2.01 4.18
CA VAL A 131 -10.16 -2.58 3.10
C VAL A 131 -11.34 -1.68 2.80
N GLY A 132 -11.36 -1.09 1.61
CA GLY A 132 -12.45 -0.26 1.11
C GLY A 132 -12.49 1.19 1.65
N PRO A 133 -13.36 2.03 1.05
CA PRO A 133 -13.35 3.48 1.24
C PRO A 133 -13.81 3.95 2.63
N SER A 134 -14.55 3.13 3.39
CA SER A 134 -14.92 3.50 4.75
C SER A 134 -13.74 3.41 5.72
N GLN A 135 -12.77 2.53 5.44
CA GLN A 135 -11.60 2.29 6.28
C GLN A 135 -10.44 3.21 5.92
N SER A 136 -10.42 3.76 4.68
CA SER A 136 -9.45 4.78 4.31
C SER A 136 -9.58 6.03 5.18
N ASN A 137 -10.80 6.46 5.55
CA ASN A 137 -11.04 7.66 6.41
C ASN A 137 -10.32 7.64 7.78
N GLU A 138 -9.84 6.48 8.23
CA GLU A 138 -9.08 6.31 9.47
C GLU A 138 -7.56 6.33 9.23
N LEU A 139 -7.11 6.51 7.99
CA LEU A 139 -5.71 6.36 7.56
C LEU A 139 -4.80 7.35 8.26
N GLU A 140 -5.14 8.64 8.32
CA GLU A 140 -4.33 9.64 9.01
C GLU A 140 -4.11 9.26 10.48
N SER A 141 -5.19 8.87 11.17
CA SER A 141 -5.12 8.42 12.56
C SER A 141 -4.35 7.10 12.74
N THR A 142 -4.40 6.23 11.73
CA THR A 142 -3.67 4.97 11.71
C THR A 142 -2.17 5.24 11.56
N LEU A 143 -1.77 6.12 10.64
CA LEU A 143 -0.38 6.51 10.42
C LEU A 143 0.23 7.11 11.70
N ASP A 144 -0.49 8.00 12.38
CA ASP A 144 -0.01 8.63 13.62
C ASP A 144 0.22 7.64 14.77
N ASN A 145 -0.51 6.51 14.78
CA ASN A 145 -0.40 5.50 15.84
C ASN A 145 0.40 4.25 15.41
N PHE A 146 0.78 4.14 14.14
CA PHE A 146 1.43 2.96 13.58
C PHE A 146 2.90 3.24 13.27
N THR A 147 3.77 3.16 14.28
CA THR A 147 5.22 3.29 14.07
C THR A 147 5.86 1.96 13.73
N ARG A 148 6.71 1.93 12.69
CA ARG A 148 7.58 0.79 12.37
C ARG A 148 9.03 1.26 12.30
N GLU A 149 9.90 0.49 12.93
CA GLU A 149 11.34 0.64 12.77
C GLU A 149 11.80 -0.28 11.64
N TRP A 150 12.50 0.29 10.66
CA TRP A 150 13.06 -0.46 9.54
C TRP A 150 14.44 -1.01 9.91
N THR A 151 14.64 -2.31 9.71
CA THR A 151 15.87 -3.03 10.10
C THR A 151 16.32 -4.01 9.03
N GLY A 152 15.86 -3.87 7.79
CA GLY A 152 16.13 -4.83 6.71
C GLY A 152 17.50 -4.67 6.06
N PHE A 153 17.81 -3.49 5.52
CA PHE A 153 19.08 -3.28 4.81
C PHE A 153 20.20 -2.86 5.78
N LEU A 154 21.31 -3.59 5.74
CA LEU A 154 22.59 -3.19 6.35
C LEU A 154 23.32 -2.19 5.47
N GLU A 155 23.32 -2.45 4.15
CA GLU A 155 23.85 -1.56 3.13
C GLU A 155 22.91 -1.57 1.91
N LEU A 156 22.77 -0.41 1.24
CA LEU A 156 22.01 -0.27 0.00
C LEU A 156 22.61 0.85 -0.83
N ASN A 157 23.13 0.52 -2.01
CA ASN A 157 23.82 1.44 -2.89
C ASN A 157 23.30 1.32 -4.32
N MET A 158 23.02 2.46 -4.94
CA MET A 158 22.73 2.59 -6.37
C MET A 158 23.87 3.34 -7.04
N THR A 159 24.58 2.72 -7.97
CA THR A 159 25.75 3.33 -8.64
C THR A 159 25.81 2.91 -10.09
N ASN A 160 25.85 3.86 -11.01
CA ASN A 160 25.89 3.60 -12.45
C ASN A 160 24.72 2.72 -12.94
N GLY A 161 23.52 2.98 -12.44
CA GLY A 161 22.32 2.18 -12.72
C GLY A 161 22.30 0.78 -12.08
N MET A 162 23.30 0.45 -11.28
CA MET A 162 23.41 -0.85 -10.63
C MET A 162 22.97 -0.75 -9.16
N LEU A 163 21.95 -1.52 -8.78
CA LEU A 163 21.50 -1.66 -7.40
C LEU A 163 22.25 -2.81 -6.72
N SER A 164 22.81 -2.53 -5.56
CA SER A 164 23.50 -3.51 -4.71
C SER A 164 23.08 -3.32 -3.26
N TRP A 165 22.96 -4.42 -2.51
CA TRP A 165 22.54 -4.39 -1.11
C TRP A 165 23.22 -5.47 -0.29
N GLN A 166 23.20 -5.26 1.02
CA GLN A 166 23.51 -6.26 2.02
C GLN A 166 22.37 -6.26 3.05
N ALA A 167 21.83 -7.43 3.38
CA ALA A 167 20.76 -7.61 4.36
C ALA A 167 20.87 -9.01 4.99
N ASP A 168 20.13 -9.24 6.07
CA ASP A 168 20.10 -10.55 6.74
C ASP A 168 19.45 -11.63 5.87
N ASP A 169 20.02 -12.84 5.89
CA ASP A 169 19.62 -13.96 5.02
C ASP A 169 18.15 -14.38 5.20
N GLY A 170 17.53 -14.87 4.12
CA GLY A 170 16.20 -15.48 4.16
C GLY A 170 15.03 -14.58 3.78
N HIS A 171 15.31 -13.38 3.27
CA HIS A 171 14.31 -12.44 2.76
C HIS A 171 14.44 -12.26 1.24
N VAL A 172 13.47 -11.57 0.64
CA VAL A 172 13.42 -11.24 -0.79
C VAL A 172 13.40 -9.72 -0.93
N VAL A 173 14.24 -9.19 -1.83
CA VAL A 173 14.19 -7.79 -2.22
C VAL A 173 13.24 -7.65 -3.40
N HIS A 174 12.27 -6.75 -3.27
CA HIS A 174 11.39 -6.34 -4.36
C HIS A 174 11.77 -4.92 -4.80
N VAL A 175 11.90 -4.72 -6.10
CA VAL A 175 12.18 -3.44 -6.73
C VAL A 175 10.99 -3.09 -7.62
N TRP A 176 10.29 -2.01 -7.28
CA TRP A 176 9.15 -1.52 -8.05
C TRP A 176 9.53 -0.24 -8.78
N ILE A 177 9.27 -0.18 -10.09
CA ILE A 177 9.49 1.02 -10.90
C ILE A 177 8.15 1.71 -11.15
N THR A 178 8.05 2.96 -10.73
CA THR A 178 6.81 3.75 -10.80
C THR A 178 6.89 4.89 -11.80
N LYS A 179 5.76 5.27 -12.38
CA LYS A 179 5.63 6.44 -13.25
C LYS A 179 4.25 7.08 -13.09
N ASN A 180 4.16 8.39 -13.30
CA ASN A 180 2.86 9.04 -13.42
C ASN A 180 2.15 8.57 -14.70
N ARG A 181 0.86 8.22 -14.59
CA ARG A 181 0.05 7.69 -15.67
C ARG A 181 -1.29 8.45 -15.76
N PRO A 182 -1.79 8.73 -16.97
CA PRO A 182 -3.09 9.40 -17.10
C PRO A 182 -4.22 8.44 -16.72
N HIS A 183 -5.21 8.91 -15.97
CA HIS A 183 -6.42 8.13 -15.73
C HIS A 183 -7.24 7.97 -17.03
N GLU A 184 -7.74 6.77 -17.35
CA GLU A 184 -8.43 6.48 -18.62
C GLU A 184 -9.65 7.38 -18.88
N TYR A 185 -10.45 7.64 -17.85
CA TYR A 185 -11.68 8.43 -17.92
C TYR A 185 -11.55 9.88 -17.44
N SER A 186 -10.34 10.37 -17.15
CA SER A 186 -10.14 11.73 -16.65
C SER A 186 -8.87 12.39 -17.22
N LEU A 187 -8.68 13.68 -16.94
CA LEU A 187 -7.47 14.42 -17.32
C LEU A 187 -6.46 14.52 -16.17
N ILE A 188 -6.69 13.79 -15.09
CA ILE A 188 -5.84 13.80 -13.90
C ILE A 188 -4.85 12.65 -14.01
N ASP A 189 -3.56 12.96 -13.92
CA ASP A 189 -2.50 11.95 -13.84
C ASP A 189 -2.49 11.34 -12.44
N GLN A 190 -2.49 10.01 -12.39
CA GLN A 190 -2.24 9.22 -11.19
C GLN A 190 -0.72 9.16 -10.94
N PRO A 191 -0.25 9.62 -9.77
CA PRO A 191 1.16 9.61 -9.44
C PRO A 191 1.66 8.19 -9.09
N LEU A 192 2.93 7.93 -9.37
CA LEU A 192 3.66 6.74 -8.87
C LEU A 192 2.95 5.39 -9.13
N VAL A 193 2.33 5.23 -10.31
CA VAL A 193 1.75 3.96 -10.75
C VAL A 193 2.86 2.98 -11.11
N VAL A 194 2.82 1.79 -10.54
CA VAL A 194 3.78 0.71 -10.77
C VAL A 194 3.70 0.24 -12.22
N THR A 195 4.87 0.12 -12.85
CA THR A 195 5.01 -0.24 -14.27
C THR A 195 5.98 -1.38 -14.52
N ASP A 196 6.89 -1.62 -13.57
CA ASP A 196 7.85 -2.71 -13.64
C ASP A 196 8.13 -3.23 -12.22
N HIS A 197 8.59 -4.47 -12.14
CA HIS A 197 8.84 -5.22 -10.93
C HIS A 197 9.97 -6.20 -11.18
N ALA A 198 10.96 -6.14 -10.30
CA ALA A 198 12.00 -7.13 -10.19
C ALA A 198 12.08 -7.64 -8.76
N PHE A 199 12.50 -8.89 -8.60
CA PHE A 199 12.79 -9.43 -7.28
C PHE A 199 14.02 -10.32 -7.31
N ALA A 200 14.69 -10.37 -6.17
CA ALA A 200 15.97 -11.02 -5.97
C ALA A 200 16.02 -11.61 -4.56
N ASN A 201 16.65 -12.77 -4.40
CA ASN A 201 16.86 -13.29 -3.04
C ASN A 201 17.92 -12.44 -2.35
N VAL A 202 17.84 -12.28 -1.03
CA VAL A 202 18.70 -11.35 -0.29
C VAL A 202 20.20 -11.72 -0.29
N THR A 203 20.58 -12.91 -0.76
CA THR A 203 21.98 -13.32 -0.85
C THR A 203 22.77 -12.48 -1.85
N ASN A 204 23.54 -11.47 -1.40
CA ASN A 204 24.51 -10.67 -2.15
C ASN A 204 24.30 -10.65 -3.68
N GLU A 205 23.30 -9.89 -4.14
CA GLU A 205 22.91 -9.84 -5.54
C GLU A 205 23.14 -8.44 -6.13
N ILE A 206 23.42 -8.42 -7.44
CA ILE A 206 23.59 -7.22 -8.26
C ILE A 206 22.42 -7.20 -9.23
N PHE A 207 21.68 -6.09 -9.27
CA PHE A 207 20.57 -5.89 -10.21
C PHE A 207 20.93 -4.82 -11.25
N ASN A 208 20.68 -5.11 -12.53
CA ASN A 208 20.86 -4.22 -13.68
C ASN A 208 19.52 -3.93 -14.35
#